data_AF-A0AAW2VYP8-F1
#
_entry.id   AF-A0AAW2VYP8-F1
#
_cell.length_a   1.000
_cell.length_b   1.000
_cell.length_c   1.000
_cell.angle_alpha   90.00
_cell.angle_beta   90.00
_cell.angle_gamma   90.00
#
_symmetry.space_group_name_H-M   'P 1'
#
loop_
_entity.id
_entity.type
_entity.pdbx_description
1 polymer ?
#
loop_
_entity_poly.entity_id
_entity_poly.type
_entity_poly.pdbx_seq_one_letter_code
_entity_poly.pdbx_strand_id
1 'polypeptide(L)'
;MGSRPSLTWRSLMETRDLLQQGCRRRIGSNEFTWHYDNKGRFPVRSAYELEMKIKRIMLPSTSNSEANEGNSERSRWSYIWKNNTPPKVRTFIWRACHEALLTAVNLAKRATRVDERCVLCESANETVDHGLFHCSFARQGKSVKGDWFFTVCWGLWTNRCQVVMEGKVQSPMGVIHHADRVYEEYREAAKSLRIMQSNDALREAQPSIVCMLEP
;
A
#
# COMPACT_ATOMS: atom_id res chain seq x y z
N MET A 1 -33.58 -0.83 8.24
CA MET A 1 -32.13 -0.51 8.30
C MET A 1 -31.63 -0.40 6.88
N GLY A 2 -30.89 0.65 6.53
CA GLY A 2 -30.49 0.93 5.15
C GLY A 2 -29.66 -0.19 4.52
N SER A 3 -29.77 -0.35 3.20
CA SER A 3 -29.15 -1.41 2.40
C SER A 3 -27.62 -1.34 2.32
N ARG A 4 -26.96 -0.37 2.98
CA ARG A 4 -25.51 -0.14 2.90
C ARG A 4 -24.94 0.33 4.24
N PRO A 5 -24.65 -0.57 5.19
CA PRO A 5 -23.99 -0.20 6.44
C PRO A 5 -22.58 0.35 6.21
N SER A 6 -22.08 1.16 7.15
CA SER A 6 -20.72 1.71 7.12
C SER A 6 -19.66 0.60 7.19
N LEU A 7 -18.44 0.88 6.74
CA LEU A 7 -17.30 -0.05 6.85
C LEU A 7 -17.07 -0.49 8.30
N THR A 8 -17.11 0.46 9.25
CA THR A 8 -17.03 0.18 10.68
C THR A 8 -18.12 -0.78 11.15
N TRP A 9 -19.35 -0.61 10.66
CA TRP A 9 -20.46 -1.50 11.01
C TRP A 9 -20.28 -2.90 10.41
N ARG A 10 -19.81 -3.01 9.16
CA ARG A 10 -19.51 -4.33 8.56
C ARG A 10 -18.39 -5.03 9.32
N SER A 11 -17.30 -4.34 9.64
CA SER A 11 -16.21 -4.89 10.44
C SER A 11 -16.67 -5.29 11.86
N LEU A 12 -17.53 -4.50 12.50
CA LEU A 12 -18.16 -4.84 13.79
C LEU A 12 -19.03 -6.10 13.69
N MET A 13 -19.82 -6.23 12.63
CA MET A 13 -20.70 -7.38 12.43
C MET A 13 -19.93 -8.65 12.02
N GLU A 14 -18.86 -8.50 11.25
CA GLU A 14 -17.97 -9.60 10.82
C GLU A 14 -17.09 -10.09 11.97
N THR A 15 -16.67 -9.19 12.87
CA THR A 15 -15.95 -9.54 14.11
C THR A 15 -16.88 -9.91 15.28
N ARG A 16 -18.21 -9.84 15.10
CA ARG A 16 -19.19 -10.10 16.16
C ARG A 16 -19.06 -11.50 16.76
N ASP A 17 -18.88 -12.50 15.91
CA ASP A 17 -18.83 -13.89 16.35
C ASP A 17 -17.49 -14.17 17.05
N LEU A 18 -16.40 -13.52 16.62
CA LEU A 18 -15.11 -13.51 17.32
C LEU A 18 -15.18 -12.79 18.67
N LEU A 19 -15.90 -11.67 18.74
CA LEU A 19 -16.16 -10.93 19.97
C LEU A 19 -16.97 -11.77 20.96
N GLN A 20 -17.97 -12.51 20.49
CA GLN A 20 -18.77 -13.41 21.33
C GLN A 20 -17.95 -14.61 21.85
N GLN A 21 -17.05 -15.15 21.04
CA GLN A 21 -16.17 -16.24 21.46
C GLN A 21 -15.08 -15.77 22.43
N GLY A 22 -14.55 -14.56 22.21
CA GLY A 22 -13.42 -13.99 22.95
C GLY A 22 -13.78 -13.20 24.22
N CYS A 23 -14.99 -12.64 24.32
CA CYS A 23 -15.46 -11.94 25.52
C CYS A 23 -16.06 -12.94 26.51
N ARG A 24 -15.42 -13.12 27.66
CA ARG A 24 -15.96 -13.90 28.78
C ARG A 24 -16.54 -12.92 29.82
N ARG A 25 -17.70 -13.23 30.38
CA ARG A 25 -18.27 -12.46 31.51
C ARG A 25 -17.63 -12.95 32.81
N ARG A 26 -17.13 -12.03 33.64
CA ARG A 26 -16.68 -12.39 34.99
C ARG A 26 -17.87 -12.77 35.86
N ILE A 27 -17.77 -13.86 36.62
CA ILE A 27 -18.80 -14.22 37.60
C ILE A 27 -18.63 -13.29 38.81
N GLY A 28 -19.69 -12.55 39.17
CA GLY A 28 -19.68 -11.60 40.30
C GLY A 28 -19.45 -10.13 39.94
N SER A 29 -19.02 -9.79 38.71
CA SER A 29 -19.10 -8.42 38.17
C SER A 29 -19.75 -8.44 36.79
N ASN A 30 -20.57 -7.45 36.44
CA ASN A 30 -21.18 -7.36 35.09
C ASN A 30 -20.17 -6.95 34.00
N GLU A 31 -18.88 -7.20 34.21
CA GLU A 31 -17.81 -6.80 33.31
C GLU A 31 -17.45 -7.93 32.34
N PHE A 32 -17.24 -7.56 31.08
CA PHE A 32 -16.72 -8.45 30.04
C PHE A 32 -15.21 -8.29 29.94
N THR A 33 -14.48 -9.40 29.93
CA THR A 33 -13.03 -9.42 29.74
C THR A 33 -12.66 -10.17 28.48
N TRP A 34 -11.69 -9.63 27.73
CA TRP A 34 -11.13 -10.28 26.55
C TRP A 34 -10.07 -11.29 26.99
N HIS A 35 -10.31 -12.58 26.73
CA HIS A 35 -9.44 -13.63 27.28
C HIS A 35 -8.15 -13.89 26.46
N TYR A 36 -8.00 -13.23 25.31
CA TYR A 36 -6.80 -13.31 24.47
C TYR A 36 -5.81 -12.14 24.68
N ASP A 37 -6.01 -11.35 25.73
CA ASP A 37 -5.04 -10.37 26.24
C ASP A 37 -4.86 -10.54 27.74
N ASN A 38 -3.62 -10.54 28.21
CA ASN A 38 -3.27 -10.76 29.63
C ASN A 38 -3.80 -9.63 30.53
N LYS A 39 -4.19 -8.49 29.96
CA LYS A 39 -4.78 -7.35 30.67
C LYS A 39 -6.31 -7.28 30.55
N GLY A 40 -6.94 -8.26 29.89
CA GLY A 40 -8.39 -8.34 29.74
C GLY A 40 -9.00 -7.26 28.84
N ARG A 41 -8.18 -6.45 28.17
CA ARG A 41 -8.63 -5.37 27.28
C ARG A 41 -8.78 -5.89 25.86
N PHE A 42 -9.64 -5.24 25.07
CA PHE A 42 -9.82 -5.56 23.65
C PHE A 42 -8.99 -4.62 22.76
N PRO A 43 -7.76 -4.99 22.35
CA PRO A 43 -7.09 -4.33 21.26
C PRO A 43 -7.50 -4.96 19.92
N VAL A 44 -7.91 -4.13 18.97
CA VAL A 44 -8.26 -4.53 17.58
C VAL A 44 -7.19 -5.44 16.95
N ARG A 45 -5.93 -5.22 17.30
CA ARG A 45 -4.78 -6.05 16.89
C ARG A 45 -4.87 -7.51 17.35
N SER A 46 -5.27 -7.78 18.60
CA SER A 46 -5.39 -9.16 19.13
C SER A 46 -6.53 -9.91 18.43
N ALA A 47 -7.65 -9.22 18.16
CA ALA A 47 -8.77 -9.79 17.41
C ALA A 47 -8.38 -10.13 15.97
N TYR A 48 -7.65 -9.24 15.28
CA TYR A 48 -7.16 -9.49 13.92
C TYR A 48 -6.15 -10.66 13.87
N GLU A 49 -5.23 -10.74 14.84
CA GLU A 49 -4.28 -11.85 14.93
C GLU A 49 -4.99 -13.20 15.18
N LEU A 50 -6.04 -13.21 16.01
CA LEU A 50 -6.87 -14.39 16.25
C LEU A 50 -7.66 -14.79 15.00
N GLU A 51 -8.27 -13.84 14.31
CA GLU A 51 -9.00 -14.06 13.07
C GLU A 51 -8.09 -14.69 12.00
N MET A 52 -6.87 -14.17 11.83
CA MET A 52 -5.89 -14.71 10.90
C MET A 52 -5.45 -16.13 11.28
N LYS A 53 -5.34 -16.46 12.58
CA LYS A 53 -5.07 -17.82 13.04
C LYS A 53 -6.24 -18.76 12.76
N ILE A 54 -7.48 -18.34 13.02
CA ILE A 54 -8.68 -19.15 12.77
C ILE A 54 -8.85 -19.42 11.27
N LYS A 55 -8.69 -18.39 10.43
CA LYS A 55 -8.72 -18.54 8.96
C LYS A 55 -7.65 -19.51 8.45
N ARG A 56 -6.45 -19.51 9.04
CA ARG A 56 -5.40 -20.49 8.73
C ARG A 56 -5.73 -21.93 9.15
N ILE A 57 -6.46 -22.10 10.24
CA ILE A 57 -6.82 -23.44 10.74
C ILE A 57 -8.03 -24.00 9.99
N MET A 58 -8.97 -23.15 9.56
CA MET A 58 -10.23 -23.56 8.93
C MET A 58 -10.18 -23.72 7.40
N LEU A 59 -9.12 -23.26 6.71
CA LEU A 59 -8.91 -23.61 5.30
C LEU A 59 -8.15 -24.93 5.19
N PRO A 60 -8.59 -25.89 4.35
CA PRO A 60 -7.86 -27.15 4.14
C PRO A 60 -6.46 -26.85 3.62
N SER A 61 -5.44 -27.31 4.34
CA SER A 61 -4.04 -27.14 3.97
C SER A 61 -3.76 -27.76 2.60
N THR A 62 -3.63 -26.94 1.56
CA THR A 62 -2.95 -27.35 0.33
C THR A 62 -1.45 -27.39 0.62
N SER A 63 -0.95 -28.62 0.80
CA SER A 63 0.46 -29.07 0.84
C SER A 63 1.55 -28.00 0.65
N ASN A 64 2.40 -27.83 1.68
CA ASN A 64 3.79 -27.31 1.66
C ASN A 64 4.15 -26.04 0.84
N SER A 65 3.16 -25.31 0.30
CA SER A 65 3.39 -24.14 -0.56
C SER A 65 3.32 -22.81 0.21
N GLU A 66 2.64 -22.81 1.37
CA GLU A 66 2.29 -21.60 2.12
C GLU A 66 3.46 -20.97 2.90
N ALA A 67 4.43 -21.78 3.35
CA ALA A 67 5.66 -21.25 3.98
C ALA A 67 6.50 -20.44 2.98
N ASN A 68 6.45 -20.81 1.69
CA ASN A 68 7.06 -20.07 0.61
C ASN A 68 6.24 -18.83 0.23
N GLU A 69 4.90 -18.92 0.27
CA GLU A 69 4.01 -17.79 -0.03
C GLU A 69 4.16 -16.64 0.97
N GLY A 70 4.14 -16.92 2.28
CA GLY A 70 4.33 -15.90 3.32
C GLY A 70 5.72 -15.25 3.27
N ASN A 71 6.75 -15.98 2.82
CA ASN A 71 8.09 -15.44 2.62
C ASN A 71 8.18 -14.61 1.33
N SER A 72 7.52 -15.06 0.26
CA SER A 72 7.43 -14.34 -1.03
C SER A 72 6.62 -13.04 -0.91
N GLU A 73 5.57 -13.01 -0.10
CA GLU A 73 4.75 -11.84 0.13
C GLU A 73 5.52 -10.79 0.95
N ARG A 74 6.20 -11.20 2.03
CA ARG A 74 7.12 -10.31 2.76
C ARG A 74 8.22 -9.77 1.85
N SER A 75 8.79 -10.61 0.99
CA SER A 75 9.82 -10.22 0.03
C SER A 75 9.29 -9.17 -0.96
N ARG A 76 8.07 -9.36 -1.48
CA ARG A 76 7.39 -8.43 -2.40
C ARG A 76 7.15 -7.06 -1.75
N TRP A 77 6.66 -7.04 -0.52
CA TRP A 77 6.46 -5.78 0.20
C TRP A 77 7.79 -5.12 0.57
N SER A 78 8.79 -5.91 0.96
CA SER A 78 10.13 -5.40 1.25
C SER A 78 10.72 -4.68 0.04
N TYR A 79 10.54 -5.22 -1.17
CA TYR A 79 10.98 -4.58 -2.40
C TYR A 79 10.33 -3.21 -2.63
N ILE A 80 9.01 -3.09 -2.46
CA ILE A 80 8.28 -1.82 -2.62
C ILE A 80 8.77 -0.78 -1.60
N TRP A 81 8.94 -1.18 -0.35
CA TRP A 81 9.31 -0.24 0.72
C TRP A 81 10.78 0.14 0.71
N LYS A 82 11.68 -0.73 0.23
CA LYS A 82 13.12 -0.43 0.06
C LYS A 82 13.44 0.31 -1.24
N ASN A 83 12.48 0.43 -2.15
CA ASN A 83 12.64 1.11 -3.41
C ASN A 83 13.04 2.59 -3.21
N ASN A 84 13.98 3.11 -4.02
CA ASN A 84 14.45 4.49 -3.96
C ASN A 84 13.52 5.44 -4.73
N THR A 85 12.24 5.43 -4.35
CA THR A 85 11.19 6.28 -4.92
C THR A 85 10.51 7.13 -3.85
N PRO A 86 9.87 8.25 -4.25
CA PRO A 86 9.11 9.07 -3.33
C PRO A 86 8.10 8.24 -2.50
N PRO A 87 7.88 8.54 -1.21
CA PRO A 87 6.91 7.82 -0.37
C PRO A 87 5.52 7.71 -0.99
N LYS A 88 5.06 8.76 -1.68
CA LYS A 88 3.77 8.77 -2.41
C LYS A 88 3.71 7.71 -3.52
N VAL A 89 4.82 7.45 -4.20
CA VAL A 89 4.93 6.45 -5.26
C VAL A 89 4.86 5.05 -4.64
N ARG A 90 5.58 4.79 -3.54
CA ARG A 90 5.52 3.50 -2.83
C ARG A 90 4.10 3.16 -2.34
N THR A 91 3.40 4.12 -1.72
CA THR A 91 2.00 3.94 -1.33
C THR A 91 1.10 3.69 -2.53
N PHE A 92 1.35 4.36 -3.65
CA PHE A 92 0.61 4.11 -4.89
C PHE A 92 0.84 2.68 -5.42
N ILE A 93 2.08 2.19 -5.49
CA ILE A 93 2.37 0.82 -5.94
C ILE A 93 1.67 -0.19 -5.04
N TRP A 94 1.74 0.00 -3.72
CA TRP A 94 1.05 -0.85 -2.77
C TRP A 94 -0.46 -0.89 -3.05
N ARG A 95 -1.10 0.26 -3.28
CA ARG A 95 -2.52 0.33 -3.66
C ARG A 95 -2.80 -0.34 -5.00
N ALA A 96 -1.91 -0.23 -5.98
CA ALA A 96 -2.04 -0.89 -7.28
C ALA A 96 -2.01 -2.41 -7.13
N CYS A 97 -1.06 -2.96 -6.36
CA CYS A 97 -0.97 -4.40 -6.09
C CYS A 97 -2.19 -4.97 -5.35
N HIS A 98 -2.91 -4.14 -4.59
CA HIS A 98 -4.13 -4.53 -3.88
C HIS A 98 -5.43 -4.23 -4.64
N GLU A 99 -5.37 -3.88 -5.94
CA GLU A 99 -6.55 -3.50 -6.73
C GLU A 99 -7.38 -2.38 -6.05
N ALA A 100 -6.70 -1.51 -5.28
CA ALA A 100 -7.30 -0.47 -4.46
C ALA A 100 -7.29 0.91 -5.14
N LEU A 101 -6.96 0.94 -6.43
CA LEU A 101 -7.06 2.12 -7.28
C LEU A 101 -8.50 2.28 -7.79
N LEU A 102 -8.94 3.54 -7.89
CA LEU A 102 -10.29 3.93 -8.32
C LEU A 102 -10.41 3.92 -9.86
N THR A 103 -10.19 2.76 -10.46
CA THR A 103 -10.42 2.54 -11.88
C THR A 103 -11.92 2.50 -12.19
N ALA A 104 -12.32 2.74 -13.44
CA ALA A 104 -13.73 2.67 -13.82
C ALA A 104 -14.35 1.29 -13.53
N VAL A 105 -13.61 0.19 -13.78
CA VAL A 105 -14.05 -1.17 -13.42
C VAL A 105 -14.23 -1.33 -11.90
N ASN A 106 -13.29 -0.83 -11.09
CA ASN A 106 -13.40 -0.92 -9.63
C ASN A 106 -14.50 -0.01 -9.07
N LEU A 107 -14.85 1.07 -9.77
CA LEU A 107 -15.97 1.93 -9.45
C LEU A 107 -17.31 1.29 -9.82
N ALA A 108 -17.40 0.63 -10.98
CA ALA A 108 -18.58 -0.12 -11.43
C ALA A 108 -18.95 -1.26 -10.46
N LYS A 109 -17.95 -1.90 -9.82
CA LYS A 109 -18.21 -2.87 -8.73
C LYS A 109 -18.97 -2.27 -7.54
N ARG A 110 -18.96 -0.94 -7.36
CA ARG A 110 -19.54 -0.24 -6.20
C ARG A 110 -20.77 0.60 -6.57
N ALA A 111 -20.93 1.01 -7.82
CA ALA A 111 -21.99 1.87 -8.31
C ALA A 111 -22.66 1.30 -9.57
N THR A 112 -23.97 1.44 -9.69
CA THR A 112 -24.80 0.74 -10.69
C THR A 112 -24.77 1.32 -12.11
N ARG A 113 -24.08 2.46 -12.35
CA ARG A 113 -24.04 3.14 -13.67
C ARG A 113 -22.72 3.88 -13.88
N VAL A 114 -21.66 3.15 -14.18
CA VAL A 114 -20.35 3.73 -14.52
C VAL A 114 -19.95 3.17 -15.87
N ASP A 115 -19.55 4.03 -16.80
CA ASP A 115 -18.88 3.59 -18.03
C ASP A 115 -17.51 3.04 -17.65
N GLU A 116 -17.29 1.75 -17.91
CA GLU A 116 -16.05 1.06 -17.56
C GLU A 116 -14.89 1.39 -18.50
N ARG A 117 -15.12 2.10 -19.61
CA ARG A 117 -14.07 2.43 -20.57
C ARG A 117 -12.99 3.31 -19.97
N CYS A 118 -11.75 3.08 -20.39
CA CYS A 118 -10.61 3.89 -20.01
C CYS A 118 -10.74 5.30 -20.56
N VAL A 119 -10.68 6.29 -19.68
CA VAL A 119 -10.79 7.72 -20.02
C VAL A 119 -9.61 8.26 -20.85
N LEU A 120 -8.53 7.49 -21.01
CA LEU A 120 -7.35 7.90 -21.78
C LEU A 120 -7.36 7.37 -23.21
N CYS A 121 -7.81 6.13 -23.42
CA CYS A 121 -7.77 5.47 -24.72
C CYS A 121 -9.13 5.10 -25.29
N GLU A 122 -10.18 5.16 -24.47
CA GLU A 122 -11.60 4.89 -24.78
C GLU A 122 -11.91 3.54 -25.46
N SER A 123 -10.91 2.66 -25.57
CA SER A 123 -10.93 1.47 -26.42
C SER A 123 -11.02 0.16 -25.64
N ALA A 124 -10.80 0.19 -24.33
CA ALA A 124 -10.88 -0.98 -23.46
C ALA A 124 -11.33 -0.58 -22.05
N ASN A 125 -11.75 -1.57 -21.25
CA ASN A 125 -12.15 -1.34 -19.88
C ASN A 125 -10.96 -0.92 -19.01
N GLU A 126 -11.19 0.04 -18.13
CA GLU A 126 -10.20 0.59 -17.22
C GLU A 126 -9.99 -0.34 -16.02
N THR A 127 -9.08 -1.29 -16.17
CA THR A 127 -8.49 -2.05 -15.05
C THR A 127 -7.18 -1.39 -14.59
N VAL A 128 -6.65 -1.79 -13.43
CA VAL A 128 -5.33 -1.32 -12.98
C VAL A 128 -4.27 -1.73 -13.99
N ASP A 129 -4.32 -2.99 -14.42
CA ASP A 129 -3.44 -3.56 -15.43
C ASP A 129 -3.51 -2.78 -16.77
N HIS A 130 -4.72 -2.49 -17.24
CA HIS A 130 -4.91 -1.71 -18.45
C HIS A 130 -4.34 -0.30 -18.31
N GLY A 131 -4.74 0.44 -17.27
CA GLY A 131 -4.34 1.83 -17.08
C GLY A 131 -2.82 2.03 -16.93
N LEU A 132 -2.12 1.03 -16.38
CA LEU A 132 -0.68 1.12 -16.13
C LEU A 132 0.21 0.49 -17.21
N PHE A 133 -0.23 -0.60 -17.86
CA PHE A 133 0.65 -1.41 -18.72
C PHE A 133 0.15 -1.58 -20.15
N HIS A 134 -1.17 -1.69 -20.35
CA HIS A 134 -1.74 -2.06 -21.66
C HIS A 134 -2.40 -0.91 -22.40
N CYS A 135 -2.62 0.23 -21.74
CA CYS A 135 -3.21 1.41 -22.37
C CYS A 135 -2.33 1.89 -23.53
N SER A 136 -2.93 2.16 -24.69
CA SER A 136 -2.22 2.68 -25.87
C SER A 136 -1.51 4.01 -25.57
N PHE A 137 -2.07 4.82 -24.68
CA PHE A 137 -1.45 6.03 -24.12
C PHE A 137 -0.16 5.72 -23.35
N ALA A 138 -0.17 4.67 -22.51
CA ALA A 138 0.98 4.24 -21.70
C ALA A 138 2.06 3.52 -22.54
N ARG A 139 1.72 3.03 -23.74
CA ARG A 139 2.59 2.21 -24.58
C ARG A 139 3.80 2.95 -25.18
N GLN A 140 3.81 4.29 -25.11
CA GLN A 140 4.88 5.12 -25.68
C GLN A 140 6.13 5.23 -24.78
N GLY A 141 6.06 4.79 -23.52
CA GLY A 141 7.16 4.85 -22.55
C GLY A 141 7.95 3.54 -22.36
N LYS A 142 8.02 2.68 -23.38
CA LYS A 142 8.64 1.34 -23.24
C LYS A 142 10.15 1.37 -23.46
N SER A 143 10.90 1.77 -22.46
CA SER A 143 12.21 1.18 -22.14
C SER A 143 12.71 1.73 -20.81
N VAL A 144 12.71 0.90 -19.75
CA VAL A 144 13.35 1.31 -18.49
C VAL A 144 13.55 0.20 -17.50
N LYS A 145 14.73 0.22 -16.90
CA LYS A 145 15.13 -0.62 -15.78
C LYS A 145 14.93 0.14 -14.47
N GLY A 146 14.38 -0.54 -13.46
CA GLY A 146 14.46 -0.13 -12.05
C GLY A 146 13.39 0.84 -11.57
N ASP A 147 13.70 1.53 -10.46
CA ASP A 147 12.81 2.34 -9.62
C ASP A 147 12.06 3.47 -10.37
N TRP A 148 12.64 3.98 -11.47
CA TRP A 148 12.02 4.99 -12.35
C TRP A 148 10.68 4.53 -12.91
N PHE A 149 10.56 3.23 -13.24
CA PHE A 149 9.34 2.63 -13.76
C PHE A 149 8.12 2.95 -12.88
N PHE A 150 8.27 2.85 -11.56
CA PHE A 150 7.18 3.10 -10.64
C PHE A 150 6.75 4.57 -10.61
N THR A 151 7.69 5.49 -10.82
CA THR A 151 7.39 6.92 -10.87
C THR A 151 6.63 7.26 -12.15
N VAL A 152 6.94 6.60 -13.27
CA VAL A 152 6.17 6.71 -14.52
C VAL A 152 4.76 6.16 -14.36
N CYS A 153 4.58 4.98 -13.76
CA CYS A 153 3.24 4.44 -13.46
C CYS A 153 2.43 5.39 -12.57
N TRP A 154 3.06 5.97 -11.55
CA TRP A 154 2.43 6.98 -10.72
C TRP A 154 2.06 8.25 -11.51
N GLY A 155 2.93 8.70 -12.42
CA GLY A 155 2.68 9.83 -13.31
C GLY A 155 1.50 9.58 -14.26
N LEU A 156 1.45 8.42 -14.90
CA LEU A 156 0.33 7.98 -15.75
C LEU A 156 -0.99 7.97 -14.97
N TRP A 157 -0.98 7.41 -13.77
CA TRP A 157 -2.15 7.40 -12.91
C TRP A 157 -2.57 8.80 -12.47
N THR A 158 -1.61 9.68 -12.19
CA THR A 158 -1.88 11.07 -11.80
C THR A 158 -2.50 11.85 -12.96
N ASN A 159 -1.97 11.69 -14.18
CA ASN A 159 -2.57 12.27 -15.39
C ASN A 159 -4.00 11.77 -15.59
N ARG A 160 -4.24 10.46 -15.46
CA ARG A 160 -5.61 9.91 -15.47
C ARG A 160 -6.50 10.61 -14.45
N CYS A 161 -6.06 10.75 -13.21
CA CYS A 161 -6.84 11.43 -12.17
C CYS A 161 -7.13 12.89 -12.54
N GLN A 162 -6.18 13.60 -13.15
CA GLN A 162 -6.38 14.97 -13.65
C GLN A 162 -7.40 15.03 -14.78
N VAL A 163 -7.39 14.07 -15.71
CA VAL A 163 -8.40 13.98 -16.78
C VAL A 163 -9.79 13.81 -16.18
N VAL A 164 -9.95 12.90 -15.21
CA VAL A 164 -11.25 12.66 -14.56
C VAL A 164 -11.77 13.88 -13.80
N MET A 165 -10.89 14.61 -13.10
CA MET A 165 -11.28 15.71 -12.23
C MET A 165 -11.37 17.07 -12.95
N GLU A 166 -10.46 17.33 -13.88
CA GLU A 166 -10.27 18.66 -14.51
C GLU A 166 -10.48 18.64 -16.03
N GLY A 167 -10.65 17.47 -16.64
CA GLY A 167 -10.76 17.34 -18.10
C GLY A 167 -9.47 17.62 -18.87
N LYS A 168 -8.33 17.78 -18.18
CA LYS A 168 -7.03 18.12 -18.79
C LYS A 168 -6.23 16.85 -19.08
N VAL A 169 -5.98 16.59 -20.35
CA VAL A 169 -5.09 15.51 -20.81
C VAL A 169 -3.70 16.10 -21.06
N GLN A 170 -2.68 15.61 -20.36
CA GLN A 170 -1.29 15.88 -20.73
C GLN A 170 -0.84 14.91 -21.83
N SER A 171 0.11 15.33 -22.67
CA SER A 171 0.70 14.42 -23.65
C SER A 171 1.50 13.31 -22.96
N PRO A 172 1.60 12.11 -23.55
CA PRO A 172 2.39 11.01 -22.97
C PRO A 172 3.82 11.42 -22.61
N MET A 173 4.48 12.19 -23.49
CA MET A 173 5.81 12.73 -23.24
C MET A 173 5.83 13.72 -22.07
N GLY A 174 4.82 14.58 -21.95
CA GLY A 174 4.69 15.50 -20.81
C GLY A 174 4.58 14.77 -19.48
N VAL A 175 3.82 13.67 -19.45
CA VAL A 175 3.71 12.80 -18.26
C VAL A 175 5.04 12.15 -17.92
N ILE A 176 5.77 11.62 -18.92
CA ILE A 176 7.08 10.99 -18.73
C ILE A 176 8.10 12.01 -18.22
N HIS A 177 8.18 13.20 -18.82
CA HIS A 177 9.09 14.26 -18.36
C HIS A 177 8.74 14.75 -16.95
N HIS A 178 7.46 14.80 -16.60
CA HIS A 178 7.06 15.12 -15.22
C HIS A 178 7.52 14.04 -14.24
N ALA A 179 7.30 12.76 -14.56
CA ALA A 179 7.74 11.63 -13.74
C ALA A 179 9.27 11.61 -13.58
N ASP A 180 10.00 11.91 -14.67
CA ASP A 180 11.46 11.97 -14.68
C ASP A 180 12.00 13.05 -13.73
N ARG A 181 11.47 14.27 -13.80
CA ARG A 181 11.81 15.35 -12.86
C ARG A 181 11.54 14.96 -11.41
N VAL A 182 10.37 14.40 -11.12
CA VAL A 182 10.00 13.96 -9.76
C VAL A 182 10.95 12.87 -9.26
N TYR A 183 11.38 11.95 -10.12
CA TYR A 183 12.29 10.88 -9.76
C TYR A 183 13.70 11.41 -9.47
N GLU A 184 14.26 12.23 -10.36
CA GLU A 184 15.61 12.76 -10.19
C GLU A 184 15.70 13.75 -9.01
N GLU A 185 14.71 14.62 -8.83
CA GLU A 185 14.62 15.51 -7.65
C GLU A 185 14.66 14.69 -6.34
N TYR A 186 13.89 13.61 -6.28
CA TYR A 186 13.89 12.73 -5.12
C TYR A 186 15.22 12.00 -4.92
N ARG A 187 15.81 11.53 -6.01
CA ARG A 187 17.08 10.80 -5.99
C ARG A 187 18.22 11.69 -5.49
N GLU A 188 18.31 12.92 -5.96
CA GLU A 188 19.31 13.88 -5.50
C GLU A 188 19.09 14.27 -4.04
N ALA A 189 17.84 14.52 -3.62
CA ALA A 189 17.53 14.77 -2.21
C ALA A 189 17.91 13.58 -1.31
N ALA A 190 17.65 12.34 -1.75
CA ALA A 190 18.01 11.13 -1.02
C ALA A 190 19.52 10.93 -0.90
N LYS A 191 20.29 11.24 -1.96
CA LYS A 191 21.76 11.24 -1.91
C LYS A 191 22.29 12.26 -0.91
N SER A 192 21.81 13.50 -1.00
CA SER A 192 22.21 14.59 -0.09
C SER A 192 21.91 14.25 1.36
N LEU A 193 20.76 13.66 1.65
CA LEU A 193 20.40 13.23 3.00
C LEU A 193 21.36 12.15 3.54
N ARG A 194 21.74 11.16 2.72
CA ARG A 194 22.71 10.12 3.13
C ARG A 194 24.09 10.72 3.43
N ILE A 195 24.53 11.69 2.62
CA ILE A 195 25.79 12.39 2.84
C ILE A 195 25.74 13.17 4.17
N MET A 196 24.65 13.91 4.42
CA MET A 196 24.47 14.65 5.68
C MET A 196 24.49 13.71 6.90
N GLN A 197 23.74 12.60 6.85
CA GLN A 197 23.70 11.60 7.92
C GLN A 197 25.07 10.96 8.17
N SER A 198 25.83 10.68 7.11
CA SER A 198 27.19 10.15 7.24
C SER A 198 28.13 11.16 7.90
N ASN A 199 28.01 12.45 7.54
CA ASN A 199 28.84 13.51 8.10
C ASN A 199 28.50 13.77 9.57
N ASP A 200 27.22 13.74 9.94
CA ASP A 200 26.79 13.88 11.34
C ASP A 200 27.28 12.71 12.19
N ALA A 201 27.19 11.46 11.68
CA ALA A 201 27.74 10.29 12.36
C ALA A 201 29.26 10.39 12.57
N LEU A 202 30.01 10.94 11.59
CA LEU A 202 31.44 11.19 11.74
C LEU A 202 31.73 12.27 12.81
N ARG A 203 30.92 13.34 12.85
CA ARG A 203 31.06 14.41 13.85
C ARG A 203 30.75 13.92 15.27
N GLU A 204 29.75 13.05 15.43
CA GLU A 204 29.43 12.42 16.72
C GLU A 204 30.50 11.42 17.18
N ALA A 205 31.23 10.79 16.25
CA ALA A 205 32.33 9.89 16.58
C ALA A 205 33.65 10.61 16.95
N GLN A 206 33.84 11.86 16.54
CA GLN A 206 35.04 12.66 16.84
C GLN A 206 35.28 13.03 18.31
N PRO A 207 34.28 13.41 19.14
CA PRO A 207 34.52 13.69 20.57
C PRO A 207 34.99 12.47 21.38
N SER A 208 34.85 11.24 20.87
CA SER A 208 35.37 10.03 21.49
C SER A 208 36.84 9.72 21.20
N ILE A 209 37.43 10.36 20.18
CA ILE A 209 38.85 10.14 19.80
C ILE A 209 39.78 11.10 20.54
N VAL A 210 39.32 12.31 20.88
CA VAL A 210 40.13 13.31 21.60
C VAL A 210 40.38 12.90 23.06
N CYS A 211 39.47 12.15 23.69
CA CYS A 211 39.66 11.63 25.06
C CYS A 211 40.58 10.39 25.15
N MET A 212 41.07 9.82 24.04
CA MET A 212 41.99 8.68 24.04
C MET A 212 43.44 9.06 23.68
N LEU A 213 43.72 10.36 23.45
CA LEU A 213 45.04 10.87 23.05
C LEU A 213 45.60 11.93 24.01
N GLU A 214 45.03 12.10 25.20
CA GLU A 214 45.70 12.84 26.28
C GLU A 214 46.48 11.86 27.17
N PRO A 215 47.81 12.07 27.36
CA PRO A 215 48.69 11.18 28.11
C PRO A 215 48.48 11.21 29.63
#